data_AF-U4VDD4-F1
#
_entry.id   AF-U4VDD4-F1
#
_cell.length_a   1.000
_cell.length_b   1.000
_cell.length_c   1.000
_cell.angle_alpha   90.00
_cell.angle_beta   90.00
_cell.angle_gamma   90.00
#
_symmetry.space_group_name_H-M   'P 1'
#
loop_
_entity.id
_entity.type
_entity.pdbx_description
1 polymer ?
#
loop_
_entity_poly.entity_id
_entity_poly.type
_entity_poly.pdbx_seq_one_letter_code
_entity_poly.pdbx_strand_id
1 'polypeptide(L)'
;MGKGIFDFSTELGFPPRLGYGENSFEYDQNLAGSASVRYGLTDWLTIEGHFEATRGLVNGGAGFITSLGSFGSFSASLAVSRYSGAGGVENGGKATATFQTGYNGYSFYADTSRSFGDYNDIGLVVDRLHGAKTPVSVRARSIDNVGISFPLFFDPSSLGINFSRVRGAGKGDDASLLSVSWSRTVFEKASLYATAYTDFEKRKNYGFFVGFSIPIGDNMTASVSADSDGVDTTLTKSARLGEDPIAWSLRDRENLRGGGNRSATVDYRSSFGEFSGSVDQAGDMGRITATADGALIIAGGGIFFVNQVSDSFAVVKGGGPNAPVSLNGRHVTNTNSSGHAVVSDLQSYQNNTVTIDPTNLAVDLQPESTQAIVVPADRSGVVIDFGTKRMSAATVILTNAEGKPLPMGAEVLQDGTGQPAVMGYDGRVWLTDLSPKNNLTVTLPEGLGTCHASFDYKPVPGSIPEIGGGVICK
;
A
#
# COMPACT_ATOMS: atom_id res chain seq x y z
N MET A 1 10.50 20.46 8.01
CA MET A 1 11.47 19.81 7.10
C MET A 1 12.86 19.90 7.71
N GLY A 2 13.77 19.00 7.38
CA GLY A 2 15.18 19.11 7.80
C GLY A 2 15.87 20.32 7.14
N LYS A 3 16.96 20.79 7.74
CA LYS A 3 17.72 21.94 7.22
C LYS A 3 18.23 21.67 5.80
N GLY A 4 18.03 22.66 4.92
CA GLY A 4 18.50 22.61 3.53
C GLY A 4 17.62 21.80 2.57
N ILE A 5 16.56 21.15 3.06
CA ILE A 5 15.59 20.46 2.19
C ILE A 5 14.70 21.51 1.52
N PHE A 6 14.59 21.39 0.20
CA PHE A 6 13.74 22.21 -0.65
C PHE A 6 12.66 21.33 -1.30
N ASP A 7 11.40 21.71 -1.12
CA ASP A 7 10.23 21.02 -1.67
C ASP A 7 9.41 22.03 -2.46
N PHE A 8 8.95 21.65 -3.65
CA PHE A 8 8.19 22.53 -4.51
C PHE A 8 7.20 21.76 -5.36
N SER A 9 6.08 22.41 -5.69
CA SER A 9 5.11 21.92 -6.66
C SER A 9 4.71 23.07 -7.57
N THR A 10 4.57 22.79 -8.86
CA THR A 10 4.11 23.78 -9.85
C THR A 10 3.13 23.11 -10.79
N GLU A 11 1.96 23.70 -10.93
CA GLU A 11 0.88 23.19 -11.75
C GLU A 11 0.44 24.28 -12.74
N LEU A 12 0.16 23.88 -13.99
CA LEU A 12 -0.38 24.76 -15.01
C LEU A 12 -1.36 23.96 -15.88
N GLY A 13 -2.57 24.46 -16.05
CA GLY A 13 -3.56 23.79 -16.89
C GLY A 13 -4.87 24.55 -16.93
N PHE A 14 -5.95 23.82 -17.17
CA PHE A 14 -7.32 24.34 -17.15
C PHE A 14 -8.12 23.80 -15.94
N PRO A 15 -7.65 23.97 -14.68
CA PRO A 15 -8.40 23.59 -13.51
C PRO A 15 -9.44 24.66 -13.12
N PRO A 16 -10.37 24.29 -12.23
CA PRO A 16 -10.69 22.96 -11.75
C PRO A 16 -11.50 22.15 -12.76
N ARG A 17 -11.51 20.83 -12.55
CA ARG A 17 -12.48 19.93 -13.20
C ARG A 17 -13.88 20.27 -12.68
N LEU A 18 -14.78 20.54 -13.60
CA LEU A 18 -16.19 20.81 -13.32
C LEU A 18 -16.97 19.49 -13.24
N GLY A 19 -18.10 19.50 -12.54
CA GLY A 19 -18.99 18.34 -12.46
C GLY A 19 -18.29 17.08 -11.94
N TYR A 20 -17.41 17.21 -10.94
CA TYR A 20 -16.65 16.08 -10.39
C TYR A 20 -17.61 14.98 -9.91
N GLY A 21 -17.51 13.79 -10.53
CA GLY A 21 -18.39 12.65 -10.23
C GLY A 21 -19.70 12.62 -11.03
N GLU A 22 -20.02 13.66 -11.81
CA GLU A 22 -21.21 13.73 -12.66
C GLU A 22 -20.84 13.67 -14.15
N ASN A 23 -19.89 14.50 -14.59
CA ASN A 23 -19.50 14.62 -15.99
C ASN A 23 -18.05 14.16 -16.23
N SER A 24 -17.82 13.57 -17.40
CA SER A 24 -16.49 13.16 -17.86
C SER A 24 -15.80 14.32 -18.58
N PHE A 25 -14.54 14.60 -18.20
CA PHE A 25 -13.65 15.54 -18.90
C PHE A 25 -14.18 16.98 -19.06
N GLU A 26 -14.98 17.47 -18.13
CA GLU A 26 -15.44 18.86 -18.12
C GLU A 26 -14.47 19.73 -17.29
N TYR A 27 -13.96 20.79 -17.91
CA TYR A 27 -12.95 21.68 -17.31
C TYR A 27 -13.34 23.14 -17.54
N ASP A 28 -12.95 24.02 -16.62
CA ASP A 28 -13.03 25.45 -16.85
C ASP A 28 -12.17 25.84 -18.08
N GLN A 29 -12.59 26.86 -18.82
CA GLN A 29 -11.86 27.28 -20.03
C GLN A 29 -10.73 28.27 -19.74
N ASN A 30 -10.57 28.73 -18.50
CA ASN A 30 -9.51 29.66 -18.15
C ASN A 30 -8.26 28.89 -17.73
N LEU A 31 -7.12 29.32 -18.30
CA LEU A 31 -5.83 28.83 -17.86
C LEU A 31 -5.60 29.28 -16.42
N ALA A 32 -5.27 28.33 -15.55
CA ALA A 32 -4.93 28.53 -14.16
C ALA A 32 -3.59 27.85 -13.86
N GLY A 33 -2.83 28.46 -12.95
CA GLY A 33 -1.57 27.91 -12.47
C GLY A 33 -1.39 28.16 -10.98
N SER A 34 -0.69 27.24 -10.33
CA SER A 34 -0.29 27.33 -8.93
C SER A 34 1.17 26.95 -8.76
N ALA A 35 1.80 27.50 -7.72
CA ALA A 35 3.15 27.18 -7.32
C ALA A 35 3.22 27.20 -5.80
N SER A 36 3.73 26.13 -5.20
CA SER A 36 4.01 26.02 -3.77
C SER A 36 5.48 25.74 -3.57
N VAL A 37 6.10 26.40 -2.60
CA VAL A 37 7.52 26.22 -2.26
C VAL A 37 7.69 26.16 -0.76
N ARG A 38 8.50 25.22 -0.28
CA ARG A 38 8.86 25.06 1.12
C ARG A 38 10.37 24.88 1.25
N TYR A 39 10.95 25.53 2.25
CA TYR A 39 12.38 25.43 2.51
C TYR A 39 12.68 25.32 4.00
N GLY A 40 13.41 24.27 4.38
CA GLY A 40 13.91 24.09 5.75
C GLY A 40 15.08 25.03 6.03
N LEU A 41 14.80 26.22 6.60
CA LEU A 41 15.84 27.17 7.02
C LEU A 41 16.75 26.58 8.10
N THR A 42 16.16 25.87 9.06
CA THR A 42 16.82 25.13 10.14
C THR A 42 16.09 23.81 10.36
N ASP A 43 16.61 22.93 11.24
CA ASP A 43 15.93 21.67 11.57
C ASP A 43 14.61 21.87 12.35
N TRP A 44 14.38 23.07 12.86
CA TRP A 44 13.18 23.43 13.61
C TRP A 44 12.31 24.47 12.91
N LEU A 45 12.77 25.15 11.85
CA LEU A 45 12.04 26.19 11.13
C LEU A 45 12.00 25.92 9.63
N THR A 46 10.78 25.84 9.09
CA THR A 46 10.50 25.75 7.66
C THR A 46 9.70 26.98 7.22
N ILE A 47 10.09 27.63 6.13
CA ILE A 47 9.30 28.69 5.50
C ILE A 47 8.55 28.13 4.31
N GLU A 48 7.37 28.69 4.03
CA GLU A 48 6.55 28.31 2.90
C GLU A 48 6.03 29.54 2.14
N GLY A 49 5.87 29.36 0.83
CA GLY A 49 5.26 30.32 -0.07
C GLY A 49 4.29 29.61 -0.99
N HIS A 50 3.18 30.26 -1.29
CA HIS A 50 2.17 29.76 -2.21
C HIS A 50 1.71 30.88 -3.14
N PHE A 51 1.54 30.57 -4.41
CA PHE A 51 1.05 31.50 -5.41
C PHE A 51 0.07 30.77 -6.33
N GLU A 52 -1.02 31.44 -6.67
CA GLU A 52 -1.99 30.92 -7.62
C GLU A 52 -2.54 32.07 -8.49
N ALA A 53 -2.81 31.77 -9.75
CA ALA A 53 -3.34 32.73 -10.70
C ALA A 53 -4.27 32.06 -11.71
N THR A 54 -5.37 32.74 -12.04
CA THR A 54 -6.26 32.40 -13.16
C THR A 54 -6.79 33.68 -13.79
N ARG A 55 -7.66 33.57 -14.82
CA ARG A 55 -8.27 34.75 -15.45
C ARG A 55 -8.98 35.61 -14.41
N GLY A 56 -8.45 36.80 -14.18
CA GLY A 56 -9.00 37.79 -13.25
C GLY A 56 -8.61 37.57 -11.79
N LEU A 57 -7.96 36.48 -11.40
CA LEU A 57 -7.54 36.22 -10.03
C LEU A 57 -6.01 36.15 -9.91
N VAL A 58 -5.47 36.83 -8.90
CA VAL A 58 -4.13 36.60 -8.39
C VAL A 58 -4.22 36.42 -6.88
N ASN A 59 -3.63 35.36 -6.34
CA ASN A 59 -3.54 35.12 -4.91
C ASN A 59 -2.12 34.65 -4.56
N GLY A 60 -1.60 35.14 -3.44
CA GLY A 60 -0.27 34.81 -2.97
C GLY A 60 -0.20 34.86 -1.46
N GLY A 61 0.55 33.93 -0.88
CA GLY A 61 0.73 33.84 0.55
C GLY A 61 2.10 33.32 0.95
N ALA A 62 2.43 33.58 2.21
CA ALA A 62 3.64 33.11 2.84
C ALA A 62 3.34 32.67 4.27
N GLY A 63 4.10 31.69 4.76
CA GLY A 63 3.94 31.15 6.09
C GLY A 63 5.22 30.55 6.62
N PHE A 64 5.13 30.03 7.83
CA PHE A 64 6.19 29.24 8.43
C PHE A 64 5.61 28.14 9.29
N ILE A 65 6.41 27.08 9.46
CA ILE A 65 6.15 25.94 10.32
C ILE A 65 7.38 25.81 11.23
N THR A 66 7.15 25.83 12.54
CA THR A 66 8.19 25.67 13.55
C THR A 66 7.91 24.46 14.43
N SER A 67 8.92 23.61 14.60
CA SER A 67 8.95 22.61 15.67
C SER A 67 9.41 23.28 16.95
N LEU A 68 8.73 23.02 18.05
CA LEU A 68 9.05 23.52 19.39
C LEU A 68 9.62 22.38 20.27
N GLY A 69 10.23 21.37 19.64
CA GLY A 69 10.74 20.18 20.31
C GLY A 69 9.62 19.40 21.01
N SER A 70 9.79 19.13 22.30
CA SER A 70 8.81 18.43 23.14
C SER A 70 7.52 19.22 23.38
N PHE A 71 7.50 20.52 23.07
CA PHE A 71 6.31 21.37 23.25
C PHE A 71 5.35 21.32 22.06
N GLY A 72 5.70 20.63 20.97
CA GLY A 72 4.83 20.42 19.81
C GLY A 72 5.28 21.17 18.57
N SER A 73 4.33 21.58 17.73
CA SER A 73 4.58 22.34 16.51
C SER A 73 3.59 23.49 16.36
N PHE A 74 4.06 24.58 15.79
CA PHE A 74 3.28 25.77 15.48
C PHE A 74 3.44 26.13 14.01
N SER A 75 2.37 26.52 13.34
CA SER A 75 2.43 27.08 12.00
C SER A 75 1.55 28.32 11.89
N ALA A 76 1.95 29.26 11.04
CA ALA A 76 1.15 30.43 10.71
C ALA A 76 1.38 30.83 9.25
N SER A 77 0.32 31.28 8.59
CA SER A 77 0.39 31.76 7.21
C SER A 77 -0.53 32.96 6.98
N LEU A 78 -0.15 33.78 6.00
CA LEU A 78 -0.92 34.92 5.51
C LEU A 78 -0.99 34.84 3.98
N ALA A 79 -2.18 34.99 3.43
CA ALA A 79 -2.44 35.08 2.01
C ALA A 79 -3.23 36.33 1.67
N VAL A 80 -3.04 36.86 0.47
CA VAL A 80 -3.75 38.01 -0.07
C VAL A 80 -4.19 37.71 -1.49
N SER A 81 -5.45 38.03 -1.80
CA SER A 81 -6.03 37.80 -3.11
C SER A 81 -6.61 39.09 -3.69
N ARG A 82 -6.53 39.17 -5.03
CA ARG A 82 -7.18 40.20 -5.83
C ARG A 82 -7.89 39.53 -6.99
N TYR A 83 -9.21 39.71 -7.03
CA TYR A 83 -10.06 39.23 -8.11
C TYR A 83 -10.69 40.40 -8.87
N SER A 84 -10.70 40.33 -10.20
CA SER A 84 -11.31 41.31 -11.09
C SER A 84 -12.27 40.60 -12.03
N GLY A 85 -13.56 40.67 -11.72
CA GLY A 85 -14.63 40.02 -12.47
C GLY A 85 -15.72 40.99 -12.92
N ALA A 86 -16.83 40.44 -13.43
CA ALA A 86 -17.99 41.22 -13.89
C ALA A 86 -18.62 42.09 -12.78
N GLY A 87 -18.48 41.68 -11.51
CA GLY A 87 -18.97 42.41 -10.34
C GLY A 87 -18.03 43.51 -9.81
N GLY A 88 -16.88 43.73 -10.45
CA GLY A 88 -15.87 44.70 -10.02
C GLY A 88 -14.59 44.04 -9.48
N VAL A 89 -13.82 44.82 -8.72
CA VAL A 89 -12.56 44.39 -8.11
C VAL A 89 -12.78 44.04 -6.64
N GLU A 90 -12.47 42.80 -6.28
CA GLU A 90 -12.53 42.25 -4.94
C GLU A 90 -11.10 42.06 -4.41
N ASN A 91 -10.85 42.49 -3.18
CA ASN A 91 -9.60 42.24 -2.49
C ASN A 91 -9.89 41.61 -1.14
N GLY A 92 -9.05 40.66 -0.75
CA GLY A 92 -9.16 40.03 0.55
C GLY A 92 -7.85 39.44 1.01
N GLY A 93 -7.86 38.95 2.24
CA GLY A 93 -6.74 38.24 2.82
C GLY A 93 -7.21 37.08 3.67
N LYS A 94 -6.33 36.14 3.93
CA LYS A 94 -6.57 34.99 4.79
C LYS A 94 -5.39 34.82 5.75
N ALA A 95 -5.69 34.66 7.02
CA ALA A 95 -4.71 34.32 8.04
C ALA A 95 -5.04 32.96 8.65
N THR A 96 -4.03 32.10 8.78
CA THR A 96 -4.18 30.84 9.50
C THR A 96 -3.11 30.71 10.57
N ALA A 97 -3.46 30.08 11.68
CA ALA A 97 -2.50 29.67 12.70
C ALA A 97 -2.94 28.33 13.30
N THR A 98 -1.98 27.43 13.48
CA THR A 98 -2.21 26.10 14.05
C THR A 98 -1.13 25.80 15.09
N PHE A 99 -1.55 25.28 16.22
CA PHE A 99 -0.69 24.73 17.25
C PHE A 99 -1.15 23.31 17.56
N GLN A 100 -0.20 22.38 17.65
CA GLN A 100 -0.48 21.00 18.07
C GLN A 100 0.65 20.49 18.95
N THR A 101 0.29 19.76 20.00
CA THR A 101 1.25 19.14 20.91
C THR A 101 0.70 17.82 21.43
N GLY A 102 1.60 16.89 21.74
CA GLY A 102 1.25 15.57 22.22
C GLY A 102 2.38 14.97 23.05
N TYR A 103 2.05 14.48 24.23
CA TYR A 103 3.00 13.80 25.12
C TYR A 103 2.29 12.81 26.03
N ASN A 104 2.75 11.55 26.08
CA ASN A 104 2.24 10.49 26.96
C ASN A 104 0.71 10.31 26.94
N GLY A 105 0.10 10.36 25.75
CA GLY A 105 -1.35 10.22 25.59
C GLY A 105 -2.16 11.50 25.84
N TYR A 106 -1.53 12.57 26.34
CA TYR A 106 -2.11 13.91 26.35
C TYR A 106 -1.91 14.51 24.97
N SER A 107 -2.97 14.99 24.33
CA SER A 107 -2.91 15.73 23.07
C SER A 107 -3.70 17.02 23.18
N PHE A 108 -3.19 18.06 22.55
CA PHE A 108 -3.86 19.34 22.43
C PHE A 108 -3.61 19.88 21.02
N TYR A 109 -4.66 20.37 20.38
CA TYR A 109 -4.55 21.11 19.14
C TYR A 109 -5.47 22.32 19.18
N ALA A 110 -5.02 23.39 18.53
CA ALA A 110 -5.79 24.59 18.31
C ALA A 110 -5.48 25.10 16.91
N ASP A 111 -6.52 25.32 16.10
CA ASP A 111 -6.39 25.92 14.79
C ASP A 111 -7.39 27.06 14.63
N THR A 112 -6.96 28.08 13.88
CA THR A 112 -7.78 29.22 13.57
C THR A 112 -7.50 29.67 12.15
N SER A 113 -8.57 29.94 11.40
CA SER A 113 -8.52 30.55 10.08
C SER A 113 -9.43 31.75 10.04
N ARG A 114 -8.97 32.85 9.45
CA ARG A 114 -9.70 34.10 9.31
C ARG A 114 -9.58 34.61 7.88
N SER A 115 -10.72 34.89 7.27
CA SER A 115 -10.81 35.56 5.97
C SER A 115 -11.25 37.00 6.19
N PHE A 116 -10.54 37.94 5.58
CA PHE A 116 -10.76 39.38 5.65
C PHE A 116 -11.12 39.91 4.26
N GLY A 117 -12.09 40.82 4.19
CA GLY A 117 -12.60 41.30 2.90
C GLY A 117 -13.17 40.17 2.04
N ASP A 118 -13.03 40.31 0.73
CA ASP A 118 -13.51 39.34 -0.26
C ASP A 118 -12.34 38.47 -0.74
N TYR A 119 -11.84 37.63 0.18
CA TYR A 119 -10.79 36.67 -0.14
C TYR A 119 -11.32 35.64 -1.14
N ASN A 120 -10.53 35.36 -2.16
CA ASN A 120 -10.87 34.48 -3.26
C ASN A 120 -9.65 33.61 -3.58
N ASP A 121 -9.88 32.32 -3.76
CA ASP A 121 -8.92 31.37 -4.32
C ASP A 121 -9.42 30.82 -5.67
N ILE A 122 -8.60 30.03 -6.37
CA ILE A 122 -8.99 29.48 -7.68
C ILE A 122 -10.31 28.69 -7.58
N GLY A 123 -10.49 27.92 -6.52
CA GLY A 123 -11.70 27.13 -6.27
C GLY A 123 -12.95 28.01 -6.15
N LEU A 124 -12.90 29.03 -5.28
CA LEU A 124 -13.99 29.97 -5.04
C LEU A 124 -14.38 30.77 -6.30
N VAL A 125 -13.39 31.19 -7.10
CA VAL A 125 -13.66 31.93 -8.34
C VAL A 125 -14.37 31.05 -9.36
N VAL A 126 -13.91 29.80 -9.54
CA VAL A 126 -14.48 28.92 -10.55
C VAL A 126 -15.88 28.45 -10.15
N ASP A 127 -16.08 28.10 -8.88
CA ASP A 127 -17.40 27.76 -8.36
C ASP A 127 -18.40 28.90 -8.59
N ARG A 128 -17.96 30.15 -8.40
CA ARG A 128 -18.78 31.34 -8.64
C ARG A 128 -19.13 31.50 -10.12
N LEU A 129 -18.17 31.32 -11.03
CA LEU A 129 -18.38 31.43 -12.47
C LEU A 129 -19.41 30.42 -12.99
N HIS A 130 -19.48 29.24 -12.38
CA HIS A 130 -20.38 28.16 -12.79
C HIS A 130 -21.63 28.04 -11.91
N GLY A 131 -21.87 28.99 -11.00
CA GLY A 131 -23.06 29.02 -10.16
C GLY A 131 -23.18 27.84 -9.19
N ALA A 132 -22.06 27.21 -8.81
CA ALA A 132 -22.04 26.06 -7.92
C ALA A 132 -22.48 26.45 -6.49
N LYS A 133 -23.31 25.60 -5.88
CA LYS A 133 -23.65 25.71 -4.46
C LYS A 133 -22.47 25.20 -3.63
N THR A 134 -21.62 26.10 -3.19
CA THR A 134 -20.42 25.73 -2.41
C THR A 134 -20.78 25.43 -0.96
N PRO A 135 -20.11 24.46 -0.31
CA PRO A 135 -20.27 24.21 1.13
C PRO A 135 -19.97 25.45 1.97
N VAL A 136 -20.64 25.56 3.12
CA VAL A 136 -20.48 26.68 4.06
C VAL A 136 -19.03 26.80 4.57
N SER A 137 -18.33 25.68 4.76
CA SER A 137 -16.92 25.65 5.20
C SER A 137 -15.97 26.35 4.23
N VAL A 138 -16.26 26.29 2.93
CA VAL A 138 -15.44 26.91 1.86
C VAL A 138 -15.65 28.42 1.81
N ARG A 139 -16.85 28.89 2.16
CA ARG A 139 -17.18 30.33 2.29
C ARG A 139 -17.04 30.85 3.73
N ALA A 140 -16.42 30.11 4.63
CA ALA A 140 -16.32 30.51 6.02
C ALA A 140 -15.43 31.76 6.18
N ARG A 141 -15.93 32.75 6.93
CA ARG A 141 -15.16 33.94 7.32
C ARG A 141 -14.22 33.65 8.49
N SER A 142 -14.62 32.74 9.38
CA SER A 142 -13.77 32.31 10.48
C SER A 142 -14.03 30.85 10.83
N ILE A 143 -12.95 30.10 11.01
CA ILE A 143 -12.96 28.75 11.55
C ILE A 143 -12.07 28.74 12.79
N ASP A 144 -12.54 28.16 13.88
CA ASP A 144 -11.79 27.94 15.11
C ASP A 144 -12.01 26.51 15.55
N ASN A 145 -10.96 25.71 15.71
CA ASN A 145 -11.06 24.44 16.42
C ASN A 145 -10.08 24.40 17.57
N VAL A 146 -10.52 23.82 18.69
CA VAL A 146 -9.69 23.58 19.87
C VAL A 146 -10.08 22.21 20.42
N GLY A 147 -9.11 21.31 20.45
CA GLY A 147 -9.30 19.97 20.98
C GLY A 147 -8.25 19.62 22.03
N ILE A 148 -8.68 18.92 23.06
CA ILE A 148 -7.82 18.31 24.06
C ILE A 148 -8.25 16.86 24.28
N SER A 149 -7.30 15.94 24.34
CA SER A 149 -7.57 14.57 24.78
C SER A 149 -6.52 14.11 25.77
N PHE A 150 -6.92 13.32 26.76
CA PHE A 150 -6.01 12.83 27.79
C PHE A 150 -6.52 11.55 28.45
N PRO A 151 -5.63 10.62 28.83
CA PRO A 151 -5.98 9.52 29.71
C PRO A 151 -6.26 10.07 31.12
N LEU A 152 -7.20 9.45 31.83
CA LEU A 152 -7.42 9.73 33.25
C LEU A 152 -6.36 9.00 34.07
N PHE A 153 -5.70 9.70 34.99
CA PHE A 153 -4.61 9.11 35.78
C PHE A 153 -5.07 8.03 36.78
N PHE A 154 -6.38 7.95 37.05
CA PHE A 154 -6.98 7.11 38.08
C PHE A 154 -7.84 5.96 37.53
N ASP A 155 -8.06 5.91 36.22
CA ASP A 155 -8.90 4.90 35.56
C ASP A 155 -8.39 4.68 34.13
N PRO A 156 -8.46 3.46 33.55
CA PRO A 156 -8.08 3.19 32.16
C PRO A 156 -9.11 3.77 31.15
N SER A 157 -9.47 5.03 31.36
CA SER A 157 -10.37 5.83 30.57
C SER A 157 -9.59 6.94 29.88
N SER A 158 -10.06 7.37 28.71
CA SER A 158 -9.61 8.58 28.04
C SER A 158 -10.78 9.53 27.84
N LEU A 159 -10.53 10.83 28.04
CA LEU A 159 -11.48 11.89 27.78
C LEU A 159 -10.98 12.77 26.63
N GLY A 160 -11.88 13.14 25.73
CA GLY A 160 -11.66 14.10 24.66
C GLY A 160 -12.68 15.23 24.75
N ILE A 161 -12.23 16.47 24.58
CA ILE A 161 -13.10 17.64 24.46
C ILE A 161 -12.68 18.36 23.20
N ASN A 162 -13.62 18.62 22.31
CA ASN A 162 -13.39 19.34 21.07
C ASN A 162 -14.43 20.43 20.88
N PHE A 163 -13.98 21.63 20.61
CA PHE A 163 -14.79 22.79 20.27
C PHE A 163 -14.47 23.19 18.83
N SER A 164 -15.50 23.34 17.99
CA SER A 164 -15.39 23.77 16.60
C SER A 164 -16.39 24.90 16.36
N ARG A 165 -15.91 26.02 15.82
CA ARG A 165 -16.74 27.15 15.44
C ARG A 165 -16.47 27.52 13.99
N VAL A 166 -17.53 27.59 13.21
CA VAL A 166 -17.52 28.06 11.83
C VAL A 166 -18.48 29.23 11.73
N ARG A 167 -18.00 30.38 11.24
CA ARG A 167 -18.87 31.49 10.82
C ARG A 167 -18.90 31.54 9.31
N GLY A 168 -20.07 31.36 8.73
CA GLY A 168 -20.27 31.38 7.30
C GLY A 168 -20.21 32.80 6.70
N ALA A 169 -20.33 32.89 5.38
CA ALA A 169 -20.49 34.18 4.70
C ALA A 169 -21.95 34.68 4.73
N GLY A 170 -22.94 33.79 4.88
CA GLY A 170 -24.37 34.09 4.88
C GLY A 170 -25.02 34.14 6.26
N LYS A 171 -26.23 34.70 6.34
CA LYS A 171 -27.03 34.72 7.56
C LYS A 171 -27.57 33.32 7.87
N GLY A 172 -27.29 32.82 9.07
CA GLY A 172 -27.75 31.50 9.53
C GLY A 172 -26.81 30.34 9.21
N ASP A 173 -25.63 30.64 8.66
CA ASP A 173 -24.59 29.67 8.31
C ASP A 173 -23.58 29.45 9.44
N ASP A 174 -23.74 30.15 10.57
CA ASP A 174 -22.88 30.00 11.74
C ASP A 174 -23.19 28.68 12.46
N ALA A 175 -22.15 27.99 12.88
CA ALA A 175 -22.21 26.77 13.68
C ALA A 175 -21.14 26.81 14.77
N SER A 176 -21.50 26.43 16.00
CA SER A 176 -20.58 26.39 17.14
C SER A 176 -20.80 25.08 17.90
N LEU A 177 -20.02 24.06 17.58
CA LEU A 177 -20.14 22.70 18.11
C LEU A 177 -19.16 22.48 19.27
N LEU A 178 -19.67 22.04 20.42
CA LEU A 178 -18.86 21.45 21.49
C LEU A 178 -19.18 19.96 21.57
N SER A 179 -18.16 19.11 21.48
CA SER A 179 -18.26 17.66 21.65
C SER A 179 -17.34 17.19 22.77
N VAL A 180 -17.85 16.30 23.61
CA VAL A 180 -17.12 15.63 24.70
C VAL A 180 -17.22 14.14 24.46
N SER A 181 -16.09 13.45 24.36
CA SER A 181 -16.00 12.00 24.19
C SER A 181 -15.30 11.36 25.37
N TRP A 182 -15.76 10.18 25.76
CA TRP A 182 -15.20 9.35 26.80
C TRP A 182 -15.12 7.92 26.28
N SER A 183 -14.01 7.25 26.53
CA SER A 183 -13.86 5.83 26.19
C SER A 183 -13.07 5.10 27.26
N ARG A 184 -13.43 3.84 27.50
CA ARG A 184 -12.81 2.99 28.51
C ARG A 184 -12.73 1.55 28.03
N THR A 185 -11.58 0.92 28.25
CA THR A 185 -11.45 -0.53 28.10
C THR A 185 -11.99 -1.23 29.36
N VAL A 186 -12.91 -2.18 29.15
CA VAL A 186 -13.56 -2.99 30.18
C VAL A 186 -13.40 -4.48 29.84
N PHE A 187 -13.43 -5.36 30.84
CA PHE A 187 -13.30 -6.82 30.64
C PHE A 187 -12.10 -7.23 29.74
N GLU A 188 -10.94 -6.59 29.96
CA GLU A 188 -9.66 -6.79 29.25
C GLU A 188 -9.64 -6.41 27.76
N LYS A 189 -10.74 -6.59 27.01
CA LYS A 189 -10.79 -6.40 25.56
C LYS A 189 -12.02 -5.65 25.05
N ALA A 190 -13.07 -5.51 25.86
CA ALA A 190 -14.26 -4.77 25.46
C ALA A 190 -14.05 -3.26 25.65
N SER A 191 -14.73 -2.45 24.85
CA SER A 191 -14.62 -0.99 24.87
C SER A 191 -16.00 -0.40 25.06
N LEU A 192 -16.14 0.46 26.06
CA LEU A 192 -17.31 1.31 26.27
C LEU A 192 -16.94 2.73 25.87
N TYR A 193 -17.79 3.39 25.08
CA TYR A 193 -17.57 4.76 24.68
C TYR A 193 -18.87 5.55 24.74
N ALA A 194 -18.74 6.85 25.02
CA ALA A 194 -19.82 7.81 25.02
C ALA A 194 -19.35 9.12 24.41
N THR A 195 -20.16 9.75 23.59
CA THR A 195 -19.91 11.08 23.04
C THR A 195 -21.16 11.93 23.16
N ALA A 196 -21.03 13.14 23.68
CA ALA A 196 -22.11 14.12 23.71
C ALA A 196 -21.68 15.34 22.89
N TYR A 197 -22.60 15.93 22.14
CA TYR A 197 -22.34 17.15 21.39
C TYR A 197 -23.50 18.15 21.49
N THR A 198 -23.19 19.44 21.34
CA THR A 198 -24.18 20.51 21.31
C THR A 198 -23.74 21.61 20.35
N ASP A 199 -24.67 22.13 19.56
CA ASP A 199 -24.48 23.29 18.70
C ASP A 199 -25.11 24.54 19.35
N PHE A 200 -24.28 25.51 19.71
CA PHE A 200 -24.71 26.73 20.40
C PHE A 200 -25.45 27.73 19.50
N GLU A 201 -25.26 27.67 18.18
CA GLU A 201 -25.93 28.58 17.24
C GLU A 201 -27.37 28.09 16.94
N LYS A 202 -27.60 26.78 17.03
CA LYS A 202 -28.91 26.14 16.85
C LYS A 202 -29.39 25.56 18.18
N ARG A 203 -30.11 26.37 18.98
CA ARG A 203 -30.61 26.12 20.36
C ARG A 203 -31.40 24.81 20.63
N LYS A 204 -31.51 23.88 19.68
CA LYS A 204 -32.17 22.56 19.82
C LYS A 204 -31.34 21.41 19.27
N ASN A 205 -30.12 21.64 18.82
CA ASN A 205 -29.31 20.64 18.14
C ASN A 205 -28.22 20.12 19.09
N TYR A 206 -28.59 19.16 19.91
CA TYR A 206 -27.69 18.41 20.79
C TYR A 206 -27.91 16.92 20.55
N GLY A 207 -26.87 16.13 20.78
CA GLY A 207 -26.94 14.68 20.64
C GLY A 207 -26.07 14.00 21.66
N PHE A 208 -26.41 12.75 21.96
CA PHE A 208 -25.57 11.84 22.71
C PHE A 208 -25.47 10.54 21.93
N PHE A 209 -24.35 9.87 22.10
CA PHE A 209 -24.03 8.61 21.46
C PHE A 209 -23.34 7.76 22.53
N VAL A 210 -23.80 6.54 22.74
CA VAL A 210 -23.19 5.59 23.68
C VAL A 210 -23.05 4.27 22.95
N GLY A 211 -21.93 3.59 23.08
CA GLY A 211 -21.78 2.28 22.51
C GLY A 211 -20.79 1.41 23.25
N PHE A 212 -20.97 0.12 23.01
CA PHE A 212 -20.22 -0.98 23.57
C PHE A 212 -19.72 -1.83 22.40
N SER A 213 -18.45 -2.18 22.41
CA SER A 213 -17.83 -3.05 21.41
C SER A 213 -17.00 -4.13 22.10
N ILE A 214 -17.08 -5.35 21.61
CA ILE A 214 -16.33 -6.49 22.13
C ILE A 214 -15.73 -7.30 20.96
N PRO A 215 -14.41 -7.55 20.96
CA PRO A 215 -13.83 -8.51 20.04
C PRO A 215 -14.25 -9.92 20.44
N ILE A 216 -14.68 -10.73 19.46
CA ILE A 216 -15.09 -12.12 19.62
C ILE A 216 -14.05 -12.99 18.92
N GLY A 217 -13.39 -13.88 19.67
CA GLY A 217 -12.26 -14.64 19.16
C GLY A 217 -11.16 -13.70 18.66
N ASP A 218 -10.59 -14.04 17.51
CA ASP A 218 -9.36 -13.40 17.05
C ASP A 218 -9.56 -12.54 15.77
N ASN A 219 -10.75 -12.48 15.18
CA ASN A 219 -11.02 -11.66 13.98
C ASN A 219 -12.46 -11.15 13.85
N MET A 220 -13.29 -11.29 14.89
CA MET A 220 -14.65 -10.75 14.89
C MET A 220 -14.80 -9.65 15.92
N THR A 221 -15.71 -8.72 15.68
CA THR A 221 -16.10 -7.67 16.63
C THR A 221 -17.61 -7.51 16.58
N ALA A 222 -18.25 -7.55 17.75
CA ALA A 222 -19.64 -7.20 17.92
C ALA A 222 -19.73 -5.84 18.61
N SER A 223 -20.62 -4.98 18.15
CA SER A 223 -20.87 -3.70 18.78
C SER A 223 -22.34 -3.35 18.78
N VAL A 224 -22.78 -2.70 19.85
CA VAL A 224 -24.09 -2.07 19.95
C VAL A 224 -23.87 -0.62 20.33
N SER A 225 -24.55 0.30 19.66
CA SER A 225 -24.53 1.71 20.00
C SER A 225 -25.92 2.32 19.91
N ALA A 226 -26.15 3.41 20.63
CA ALA A 226 -27.42 4.11 20.66
C ALA A 226 -27.16 5.60 20.65
N ASP A 227 -27.96 6.33 19.88
CA ASP A 227 -27.98 7.78 19.82
C ASP A 227 -29.40 8.32 20.01
N SER A 228 -29.56 9.64 19.86
CA SER A 228 -30.85 10.30 19.97
C SER A 228 -31.88 9.87 18.91
N ASP A 229 -31.46 9.24 17.83
CA ASP A 229 -32.30 8.89 16.68
C ASP A 229 -32.53 7.39 16.54
N GLY A 230 -31.68 6.53 17.11
CA GLY A 230 -31.80 5.08 16.95
C GLY A 230 -30.77 4.24 17.70
N VAL A 231 -30.92 2.92 17.55
CA VAL A 231 -29.99 1.90 18.04
C VAL A 231 -29.35 1.22 16.84
N ASP A 232 -28.05 1.00 16.90
CA ASP A 232 -27.22 0.37 15.89
C ASP A 232 -26.56 -0.88 16.47
N THR A 233 -26.73 -2.01 15.80
CA THR A 233 -26.04 -3.26 16.12
C THR A 233 -25.22 -3.67 14.91
N THR A 234 -23.93 -3.90 15.12
CA THR A 234 -22.99 -4.31 14.08
C THR A 234 -22.22 -5.55 14.52
N LEU A 235 -22.05 -6.50 13.60
CA LEU A 235 -21.21 -7.68 13.74
C LEU A 235 -20.30 -7.76 12.52
N THR A 236 -18.99 -7.70 12.74
CA THR A 236 -18.01 -7.68 11.66
C THR A 236 -16.98 -8.78 11.86
N LYS A 237 -16.65 -9.50 10.79
CA LYS A 237 -15.52 -10.42 10.70
C LYS A 237 -14.51 -9.83 9.71
N SER A 238 -13.26 -9.68 10.15
CA SER A 238 -12.16 -9.22 9.30
C SER A 238 -11.49 -10.40 8.60
N ALA A 239 -11.11 -10.20 7.34
CA ALA A 239 -10.26 -11.14 6.61
C ALA A 239 -8.84 -11.18 7.21
N ARG A 240 -8.15 -12.30 7.01
CA ARG A 240 -6.74 -12.48 7.36
C ARG A 240 -5.94 -12.86 6.13
N LEU A 241 -4.92 -12.07 5.85
CA LEU A 241 -4.03 -12.31 4.73
C LEU A 241 -3.35 -13.67 4.87
N GLY A 242 -3.55 -14.55 3.89
CA GLY A 242 -2.92 -15.88 3.84
C GLY A 242 -3.61 -17.00 4.61
N GLU A 243 -4.63 -16.71 5.43
CA GLU A 243 -5.40 -17.72 6.19
C GLU A 243 -6.88 -17.74 5.81
N ASP A 244 -7.54 -16.57 5.83
CA ASP A 244 -8.98 -16.46 5.68
C ASP A 244 -9.32 -15.26 4.77
N PRO A 245 -9.58 -15.50 3.48
CA PRO A 245 -9.76 -14.43 2.51
C PRO A 245 -11.12 -13.73 2.60
N ILE A 246 -12.01 -14.13 3.51
CA ILE A 246 -13.39 -13.66 3.58
C ILE A 246 -13.58 -12.73 4.79
N ALA A 247 -13.94 -11.48 4.51
CA ALA A 247 -14.50 -10.55 5.48
C ALA A 247 -16.01 -10.42 5.27
N TRP A 248 -16.73 -10.07 6.33
CA TRP A 248 -18.13 -9.70 6.20
C TRP A 248 -18.57 -8.79 7.34
N SER A 249 -19.62 -8.01 7.11
CA SER A 249 -20.23 -7.14 8.11
C SER A 249 -21.74 -7.19 8.01
N LEU A 250 -22.39 -7.37 9.15
CA LEU A 250 -23.84 -7.28 9.30
C LEU A 250 -24.13 -6.09 10.19
N ARG A 251 -25.03 -5.21 9.76
CA ARG A 251 -25.45 -4.04 10.53
C ARG A 251 -26.96 -3.90 10.47
N ASP A 252 -27.55 -3.63 11.62
CA ASP A 252 -28.97 -3.36 11.80
C ASP A 252 -29.12 -2.08 12.62
N ARG A 253 -29.75 -1.07 12.03
CA ARG A 253 -30.09 0.18 12.69
C ARG A 253 -31.60 0.32 12.74
N GLU A 254 -32.15 0.44 13.93
CA GLU A 254 -33.56 0.73 14.15
C GLU A 254 -33.71 2.16 14.65
N ASN A 255 -34.51 2.97 13.95
CA ASN A 255 -34.73 4.37 14.33
C ASN A 255 -35.90 4.47 15.31
N LEU A 256 -35.77 5.33 16.32
CA LEU A 256 -36.80 5.53 17.37
C LEU A 256 -38.12 6.07 16.82
N ARG A 257 -38.08 6.76 15.67
CA ARG A 257 -39.26 7.33 14.99
C ARG A 257 -39.85 6.43 13.91
N GLY A 258 -39.40 5.17 13.85
CA GLY A 258 -39.82 4.19 12.86
C GLY A 258 -38.92 4.15 11.62
N GLY A 259 -38.94 3.00 10.96
CA GLY A 259 -38.00 2.67 9.89
C GLY A 259 -36.64 2.24 10.43
N GLY A 260 -35.83 1.67 9.55
CA GLY A 260 -34.51 1.18 9.90
C GLY A 260 -33.65 0.98 8.67
N ASN A 261 -32.37 0.75 8.93
CA ASN A 261 -31.37 0.50 7.92
C ASN A 261 -30.65 -0.80 8.22
N ARG A 262 -30.69 -1.74 7.29
CA ARG A 262 -30.00 -3.02 7.39
C ARG A 262 -28.99 -3.12 6.28
N SER A 263 -27.78 -3.55 6.59
CA SER A 263 -26.76 -3.78 5.58
C SER A 263 -26.02 -5.06 5.86
N ALA A 264 -25.81 -5.85 4.81
CA ALA A 264 -24.93 -7.00 4.81
C ALA A 264 -23.87 -6.78 3.74
N THR A 265 -22.60 -6.89 4.11
CA THR A 265 -21.45 -6.78 3.19
C THR A 265 -20.60 -8.03 3.30
N VAL A 266 -20.10 -8.53 2.18
CA VAL A 266 -19.16 -9.64 2.10
C VAL A 266 -18.03 -9.22 1.17
N ASP A 267 -16.80 -9.36 1.64
CA ASP A 267 -15.59 -9.08 0.88
C ASP A 267 -14.77 -10.36 0.75
N TYR A 268 -14.29 -10.65 -0.46
CA TYR A 268 -13.49 -11.81 -0.79
C TYR A 268 -12.21 -11.38 -1.50
N ARG A 269 -11.07 -11.63 -0.84
CA ARG A 269 -9.74 -11.31 -1.37
C ARG A 269 -9.08 -12.54 -1.98
N SER A 270 -8.97 -12.56 -3.31
CA SER A 270 -8.26 -13.61 -4.04
C SER A 270 -6.81 -13.20 -4.32
N SER A 271 -6.03 -14.07 -4.98
CA SER A 271 -4.70 -13.72 -5.50
C SER A 271 -4.75 -12.81 -6.73
N PHE A 272 -5.89 -12.73 -7.42
CA PHE A 272 -6.05 -12.03 -8.70
C PHE A 272 -6.97 -10.80 -8.63
N GLY A 273 -7.49 -10.45 -7.46
CA GLY A 273 -8.41 -9.33 -7.26
C GLY A 273 -9.24 -9.46 -5.98
N GLU A 274 -9.89 -8.37 -5.61
CA GLU A 274 -10.80 -8.24 -4.49
C GLU A 274 -12.23 -8.06 -4.99
N PHE A 275 -13.16 -8.77 -4.38
CA PHE A 275 -14.57 -8.77 -4.77
C PHE A 275 -15.41 -8.42 -3.55
N SER A 276 -16.28 -7.42 -3.68
CA SER A 276 -17.18 -6.99 -2.61
C SER A 276 -18.62 -7.05 -3.09
N GLY A 277 -19.51 -7.52 -2.21
CA GLY A 277 -20.95 -7.50 -2.43
C GLY A 277 -21.64 -6.93 -1.20
N SER A 278 -22.52 -5.94 -1.40
CA SER A 278 -23.34 -5.38 -0.33
C SER A 278 -24.81 -5.35 -0.70
N VAL A 279 -25.66 -5.57 0.32
CA VAL A 279 -27.09 -5.35 0.25
C VAL A 279 -27.44 -4.39 1.36
N ASP A 280 -27.99 -3.23 1.00
CA ASP A 280 -28.47 -2.20 1.92
C ASP A 280 -29.99 -2.07 1.77
N GLN A 281 -30.71 -2.09 2.88
CA GLN A 281 -32.11 -1.74 2.95
C GLN A 281 -32.26 -0.49 3.80
N ALA A 282 -32.96 0.53 3.31
CA ALA A 282 -33.31 1.75 4.04
C ALA A 282 -34.82 1.98 3.89
N GLY A 283 -35.59 1.64 4.93
CA GLY A 283 -37.05 1.58 4.83
C GLY A 283 -37.50 0.62 3.73
N ASP A 284 -38.27 1.12 2.76
CA ASP A 284 -38.80 0.34 1.63
C ASP A 284 -37.83 0.27 0.43
N MET A 285 -36.72 1.02 0.47
CA MET A 285 -35.74 1.02 -0.60
C MET A 285 -34.64 0.00 -0.34
N GLY A 286 -34.37 -0.85 -1.33
CA GLY A 286 -33.23 -1.76 -1.34
C GLY A 286 -32.19 -1.32 -2.36
N ARG A 287 -30.91 -1.46 -2.02
CA ARG A 287 -29.77 -1.27 -2.91
C ARG A 287 -28.87 -2.49 -2.83
N ILE A 288 -28.43 -2.97 -3.99
CA ILE A 288 -27.42 -4.02 -4.10
C ILE A 288 -26.23 -3.43 -4.82
N THR A 289 -25.05 -3.60 -4.25
CA THR A 289 -23.79 -3.14 -4.83
C THR A 289 -22.88 -4.33 -5.02
N ALA A 290 -22.21 -4.40 -6.17
CA ALA A 290 -21.16 -5.38 -6.42
C ALA A 290 -19.95 -4.63 -6.97
N THR A 291 -18.79 -4.87 -6.39
CA THR A 291 -17.51 -4.23 -6.75
C THR A 291 -16.47 -5.30 -7.02
N ALA A 292 -15.65 -5.09 -8.04
CA ALA A 292 -14.50 -5.91 -8.34
C ALA A 292 -13.29 -5.00 -8.60
N ASP A 293 -12.27 -5.13 -7.76
CA ASP A 293 -11.06 -4.31 -7.78
C ASP A 293 -9.84 -5.19 -8.05
N GLY A 294 -8.96 -4.74 -8.93
CA GLY A 294 -7.78 -5.51 -9.32
C GLY A 294 -6.93 -4.76 -10.33
N ALA A 295 -5.84 -5.38 -10.75
CA ALA A 295 -4.95 -4.85 -11.77
C ALA A 295 -4.59 -5.91 -12.81
N LEU A 296 -4.42 -5.45 -14.04
CA LEU A 296 -3.92 -6.22 -15.18
C LEU A 296 -2.51 -5.74 -15.50
N ILE A 297 -1.53 -6.63 -15.38
CA ILE A 297 -0.13 -6.35 -15.70
C ILE A 297 0.27 -7.12 -16.94
N ILE A 298 0.79 -6.41 -17.93
CA ILE A 298 1.35 -6.97 -19.17
C ILE A 298 2.83 -6.58 -19.21
N ALA A 299 3.69 -7.46 -18.69
CA ALA A 299 5.11 -7.21 -18.56
C ALA A 299 5.90 -8.53 -18.46
N GLY A 300 7.21 -8.49 -18.75
CA GLY A 300 8.08 -9.66 -18.65
C GLY A 300 7.68 -10.83 -19.55
N GLY A 301 6.90 -10.60 -20.62
CA GLY A 301 6.39 -11.63 -21.51
C GLY A 301 5.12 -12.35 -21.03
N GLY A 302 4.52 -11.91 -19.91
CA GLY A 302 3.31 -12.49 -19.35
C GLY A 302 2.16 -11.49 -19.20
N ILE A 303 0.98 -12.05 -18.93
CA ILE A 303 -0.23 -11.31 -18.56
C ILE A 303 -0.65 -11.83 -17.19
N PHE A 304 -0.85 -10.92 -16.24
CA PHE A 304 -1.15 -11.25 -14.85
C PHE A 304 -2.35 -10.45 -14.35
N PHE A 305 -3.26 -11.15 -13.70
CA PHE A 305 -4.33 -10.55 -12.91
C PHE A 305 -3.90 -10.63 -11.46
N VAL A 306 -3.89 -9.48 -10.79
CA VAL A 306 -3.44 -9.33 -9.40
C VAL A 306 -4.36 -8.39 -8.66
N ASN A 307 -4.25 -8.36 -7.32
CA ASN A 307 -4.85 -7.28 -6.54
C ASN A 307 -4.32 -5.91 -7.01
N GLN A 308 -5.08 -4.85 -6.73
CA GLN A 308 -4.73 -3.49 -7.15
C GLN A 308 -3.30 -3.13 -6.73
N VAL A 309 -2.52 -2.63 -7.68
CA VAL A 309 -1.16 -2.12 -7.43
C VAL A 309 -1.23 -0.60 -7.22
N SER A 310 -0.87 -0.15 -6.03
CA SER A 310 -0.94 1.27 -5.64
C SER A 310 0.38 2.01 -5.78
N ASP A 311 1.50 1.30 -5.65
CA ASP A 311 2.87 1.82 -5.80
C ASP A 311 3.60 1.07 -6.93
N SER A 312 4.74 0.44 -6.65
CA SER A 312 5.55 -0.27 -7.63
C SER A 312 5.33 -1.79 -7.59
N PHE A 313 5.72 -2.48 -8.67
CA PHE A 313 5.60 -3.94 -8.76
C PHE A 313 6.83 -4.57 -9.43
N ALA A 314 7.00 -5.87 -9.20
CA ALA A 314 8.00 -6.68 -9.91
C ALA A 314 7.33 -7.86 -10.61
N VAL A 315 7.76 -8.14 -11.84
CA VAL A 315 7.51 -9.40 -12.54
C VAL A 315 8.73 -10.30 -12.39
N VAL A 316 8.57 -11.39 -11.67
CA VAL A 316 9.56 -12.45 -11.58
C VAL A 316 9.43 -13.34 -12.81
N LYS A 317 10.55 -13.65 -13.47
CA LYS A 317 10.67 -14.70 -14.49
C LYS A 317 11.81 -15.63 -14.15
N GLY A 318 11.78 -16.82 -14.75
CA GLY A 318 12.86 -17.80 -14.58
C GLY A 318 13.03 -18.25 -13.13
N GLY A 319 11.95 -18.27 -12.33
CA GLY A 319 12.01 -18.77 -10.94
C GLY A 319 11.81 -20.28 -10.80
N GLY A 320 11.52 -20.98 -11.90
CA GLY A 320 11.07 -22.37 -11.90
C GLY A 320 9.59 -22.51 -11.48
N PRO A 321 8.92 -23.63 -11.78
CA PRO A 321 7.49 -23.80 -11.54
C PRO A 321 7.15 -23.93 -10.05
N ASN A 322 6.08 -23.24 -9.60
CA ASN A 322 5.56 -23.30 -8.23
C ASN A 322 6.61 -23.00 -7.13
N ALA A 323 7.60 -22.17 -7.44
CA ALA A 323 8.58 -21.68 -6.48
C ALA A 323 7.93 -20.59 -5.60
N PRO A 324 8.00 -20.70 -4.26
CA PRO A 324 7.60 -19.63 -3.37
C PRO A 324 8.44 -18.37 -3.62
N VAL A 325 7.77 -17.22 -3.71
CA VAL A 325 8.38 -15.90 -3.87
C VAL A 325 8.12 -15.08 -2.61
N SER A 326 9.16 -14.43 -2.11
CA SER A 326 9.08 -13.57 -0.93
C SER A 326 9.58 -12.16 -1.22
N LEU A 327 8.98 -11.18 -0.54
CA LEU A 327 9.39 -9.78 -0.52
C LEU A 327 9.82 -9.43 0.90
N ASN A 328 11.07 -8.98 1.07
CA ASN A 328 11.66 -8.62 2.37
C ASN A 328 11.47 -9.73 3.43
N GLY A 329 11.62 -10.99 3.01
CA GLY A 329 11.49 -12.17 3.86
C GLY A 329 10.05 -12.65 4.14
N ARG A 330 9.02 -11.91 3.69
CA ARG A 330 7.62 -12.35 3.77
C ARG A 330 7.21 -13.05 2.50
N HIS A 331 6.65 -14.25 2.62
CA HIS A 331 6.02 -14.93 1.49
C HIS A 331 4.90 -14.06 0.89
N VAL A 332 4.88 -13.92 -0.44
CA VAL A 332 3.88 -13.11 -1.17
C VAL A 332 3.05 -13.96 -2.11
N THR A 333 3.70 -14.83 -2.90
CA THR A 333 3.02 -15.61 -3.94
C THR A 333 3.90 -16.79 -4.39
N ASN A 334 3.40 -17.62 -5.30
CA ASN A 334 4.17 -18.65 -5.98
C ASN A 334 4.29 -18.32 -7.47
N THR A 335 5.37 -18.78 -8.10
CA THR A 335 5.46 -18.76 -9.56
C THR A 335 4.47 -19.72 -10.20
N ASN A 336 3.97 -19.34 -11.37
CA ASN A 336 3.12 -20.20 -12.20
C ASN A 336 3.92 -21.35 -12.83
N SER A 337 3.26 -22.19 -13.63
CA SER A 337 3.87 -23.33 -14.32
C SER A 337 5.00 -22.95 -15.28
N SER A 338 5.03 -21.70 -15.76
CA SER A 338 6.08 -21.16 -16.63
C SER A 338 7.20 -20.48 -15.83
N GLY A 339 7.16 -20.51 -14.51
CA GLY A 339 8.16 -19.90 -13.63
C GLY A 339 8.06 -18.37 -13.53
N HIS A 340 6.87 -17.81 -13.77
CA HIS A 340 6.62 -16.37 -13.62
C HIS A 340 5.75 -16.06 -12.41
N ALA A 341 5.98 -14.93 -11.75
CA ALA A 341 5.11 -14.41 -10.69
C ALA A 341 5.06 -12.88 -10.74
N VAL A 342 4.07 -12.30 -10.07
CA VAL A 342 4.04 -10.86 -9.79
C VAL A 342 4.14 -10.66 -8.29
N VAL A 343 5.04 -9.76 -7.90
CA VAL A 343 5.10 -9.21 -6.55
C VAL A 343 4.52 -7.80 -6.62
N SER A 344 3.29 -7.66 -6.13
CA SER A 344 2.68 -6.35 -5.86
C SER A 344 3.23 -5.81 -4.53
N ASP A 345 3.21 -4.49 -4.36
CA ASP A 345 3.60 -3.78 -3.12
C ASP A 345 5.11 -3.57 -2.92
N LEU A 346 5.85 -3.28 -3.99
CA LEU A 346 7.22 -2.78 -3.84
C LEU A 346 7.19 -1.31 -3.40
N GLN A 347 8.06 -0.96 -2.46
CA GLN A 347 8.23 0.40 -1.97
C GLN A 347 9.12 1.20 -2.92
N SER A 348 8.58 2.28 -3.47
CA SER A 348 9.35 3.15 -4.37
C SER A 348 10.50 3.86 -3.68
N TYR A 349 11.61 4.03 -4.41
CA TYR A 349 12.87 4.61 -3.96
C TYR A 349 13.51 3.92 -2.74
N GLN A 350 13.09 2.69 -2.43
CA GLN A 350 13.62 1.88 -1.35
C GLN A 350 14.16 0.54 -1.86
N ASN A 351 15.04 -0.07 -1.08
CA ASN A 351 15.54 -1.41 -1.37
C ASN A 351 14.42 -2.43 -1.13
N ASN A 352 14.02 -3.14 -2.19
CA ASN A 352 13.08 -4.24 -2.12
C ASN A 352 13.83 -5.53 -2.40
N THR A 353 13.88 -6.42 -1.43
CA THR A 353 14.55 -7.72 -1.57
C THR A 353 13.55 -8.77 -2.01
N VAL A 354 13.64 -9.21 -3.25
CA VAL A 354 12.79 -10.28 -3.82
C VAL A 354 13.60 -11.57 -3.86
N THR A 355 13.04 -12.65 -3.32
CA THR A 355 13.70 -13.96 -3.26
C THR A 355 12.79 -15.06 -3.78
N ILE A 356 13.39 -16.10 -4.38
CA ILE A 356 12.74 -17.38 -4.67
C ILE A 356 13.26 -18.47 -3.74
N ASP A 357 12.38 -19.37 -3.30
CA ASP A 357 12.75 -20.57 -2.56
C ASP A 357 12.91 -21.76 -3.53
N PRO A 358 14.14 -22.25 -3.77
CA PRO A 358 14.38 -23.36 -4.69
C PRO A 358 14.08 -24.74 -4.08
N THR A 359 13.72 -24.82 -2.80
CA THR A 359 13.58 -26.11 -2.08
C THR A 359 12.55 -27.04 -2.70
N ASN A 360 11.50 -26.47 -3.32
CA ASN A 360 10.44 -27.23 -3.99
C ASN A 360 10.65 -27.37 -5.51
N LEU A 361 11.76 -26.88 -6.04
CA LEU A 361 12.08 -27.07 -7.46
C LEU A 361 12.49 -28.51 -7.73
N ALA A 362 12.21 -28.96 -8.96
CA ALA A 362 12.70 -30.24 -9.42
C ALA A 362 14.23 -30.30 -9.33
N VAL A 363 14.77 -31.48 -9.02
CA VAL A 363 16.22 -31.65 -8.74
C VAL A 363 17.11 -31.31 -9.95
N ASP A 364 16.55 -31.33 -11.15
CA ASP A 364 17.22 -30.96 -12.39
C ASP A 364 17.04 -29.48 -12.76
N LEU A 365 16.44 -28.66 -11.90
CA LEU A 365 16.33 -27.21 -12.10
C LEU A 365 17.27 -26.48 -11.15
N GLN A 366 18.08 -25.57 -11.70
CA GLN A 366 18.98 -24.74 -10.93
C GLN A 366 18.80 -23.26 -11.28
N PRO A 367 18.41 -22.41 -10.31
CA PRO A 367 18.43 -20.96 -10.47
C PRO A 367 19.86 -20.42 -10.52
N GLU A 368 20.06 -19.36 -11.31
CA GLU A 368 21.34 -18.64 -11.38
C GLU A 368 21.52 -17.72 -10.16
N SER A 369 20.42 -17.17 -9.65
CA SER A 369 20.35 -16.48 -8.36
C SER A 369 19.04 -16.83 -7.67
N THR A 370 19.02 -16.76 -6.34
CA THR A 370 17.79 -16.90 -5.52
C THR A 370 17.33 -15.58 -4.92
N GLN A 371 18.07 -14.49 -5.14
CA GLN A 371 17.82 -13.18 -4.55
C GLN A 371 18.11 -12.04 -5.53
N ALA A 372 17.25 -11.03 -5.52
CA ALA A 372 17.43 -9.78 -6.24
C ALA A 372 17.03 -8.60 -5.34
N ILE A 373 17.79 -7.51 -5.39
CA ILE A 373 17.46 -6.26 -4.70
C ILE A 373 17.14 -5.22 -5.78
N VAL A 374 15.94 -4.62 -5.71
CA VAL A 374 15.47 -3.64 -6.68
C VAL A 374 15.01 -2.35 -6.00
N VAL A 375 15.23 -1.21 -6.67
CA VAL A 375 14.84 0.12 -6.20
C VAL A 375 13.98 0.78 -7.28
N PRO A 376 12.68 0.47 -7.34
CA PRO A 376 11.80 1.00 -8.38
C PRO A 376 11.51 2.48 -8.15
N ALA A 377 11.23 3.20 -9.24
CA ALA A 377 10.69 4.56 -9.18
C ALA A 377 9.19 4.52 -8.86
N ASP A 378 8.60 5.65 -8.43
CA ASP A 378 7.16 5.74 -8.14
C ASP A 378 6.30 5.19 -9.29
N ARG A 379 5.35 4.31 -8.95
CA ARG A 379 4.41 3.68 -9.89
C ARG A 379 5.07 3.00 -11.09
N SER A 380 6.21 2.33 -10.87
CA SER A 380 6.94 1.63 -11.93
C SER A 380 6.94 0.11 -11.77
N GLY A 381 7.17 -0.58 -12.89
CA GLY A 381 7.31 -2.03 -12.95
C GLY A 381 8.74 -2.44 -13.27
N VAL A 382 9.28 -3.41 -12.55
CA VAL A 382 10.59 -4.01 -12.83
C VAL A 382 10.45 -5.48 -13.21
N VAL A 383 11.33 -6.00 -14.06
CA VAL A 383 11.39 -7.43 -14.40
C VAL A 383 12.64 -8.03 -13.77
N ILE A 384 12.46 -9.10 -12.99
CA ILE A 384 13.52 -9.82 -12.29
C ILE A 384 13.66 -11.20 -12.93
N ASP A 385 14.85 -11.53 -13.42
CA ASP A 385 15.17 -12.86 -13.96
C ASP A 385 16.04 -13.62 -12.97
N PHE A 386 15.55 -14.75 -12.46
CA PHE A 386 16.36 -15.65 -11.63
C PHE A 386 17.12 -16.70 -12.46
N GLY A 387 16.93 -16.73 -13.78
CA GLY A 387 17.76 -17.52 -14.69
C GLY A 387 17.67 -19.03 -14.47
N THR A 388 16.57 -19.56 -13.91
CA THR A 388 16.43 -21.00 -13.65
C THR A 388 16.52 -21.80 -14.94
N LYS A 389 17.55 -22.65 -15.01
CA LYS A 389 17.84 -23.52 -16.14
C LYS A 389 17.75 -24.98 -15.73
N ARG A 390 17.49 -25.85 -16.69
CA ARG A 390 17.56 -27.30 -16.47
C ARG A 390 19.02 -27.73 -16.54
N MET A 391 19.51 -28.33 -15.46
CA MET A 391 20.84 -28.90 -15.38
C MET A 391 20.87 -30.20 -16.20
N SER A 392 21.86 -30.32 -17.09
CA SER A 392 22.15 -31.58 -17.78
C SER A 392 23.19 -32.34 -16.98
N ALA A 393 22.76 -33.10 -15.98
CA ALA A 393 23.63 -33.87 -15.10
C ALA A 393 23.23 -35.35 -15.05
N ALA A 394 24.20 -36.19 -14.68
CA ALA A 394 24.00 -37.60 -14.41
C ALA A 394 25.07 -38.12 -13.44
N THR A 395 24.71 -39.14 -12.67
CA THR A 395 25.69 -40.00 -12.00
C THR A 395 26.04 -41.14 -12.94
N VAL A 396 27.30 -41.24 -13.38
CA VAL A 396 27.76 -42.28 -14.30
C VAL A 396 28.57 -43.32 -13.55
N ILE A 397 28.28 -44.60 -13.77
CA ILE A 397 29.05 -45.73 -13.20
C ILE A 397 30.02 -46.24 -14.26
N LEU A 398 31.32 -46.06 -14.02
CA LEU A 398 32.40 -46.47 -14.90
C LEU A 398 33.02 -47.79 -14.44
N THR A 399 33.13 -48.74 -15.36
CA THR A 399 33.77 -50.03 -15.13
C THR A 399 34.95 -50.24 -16.07
N ASN A 400 35.90 -51.08 -15.64
CA ASN A 400 36.98 -51.55 -16.50
C ASN A 400 36.48 -52.62 -17.50
N ALA A 401 37.38 -53.11 -18.38
CA ALA A 401 37.07 -54.14 -19.37
C ALA A 401 36.54 -55.45 -18.76
N GLU A 402 36.89 -55.77 -17.51
CA GLU A 402 36.41 -56.94 -16.78
C GLU A 402 35.09 -56.69 -16.01
N GLY A 403 34.48 -55.50 -16.17
CA GLY A 403 33.23 -55.14 -15.51
C GLY A 403 33.36 -54.76 -14.04
N LYS A 404 34.58 -54.59 -13.51
CA LYS A 404 34.80 -54.10 -12.15
C LYS A 404 34.74 -52.58 -12.09
N PRO A 405 34.18 -51.99 -11.01
CA PRO A 405 34.19 -50.54 -10.83
C PRO A 405 35.60 -49.97 -10.83
N LEU A 406 35.76 -48.80 -11.45
CA LEU A 406 37.03 -48.07 -11.41
C LEU A 406 37.32 -47.54 -9.98
N PRO A 407 38.60 -47.39 -9.62
CA PRO A 407 39.00 -46.99 -8.26
C PRO A 407 38.61 -45.54 -7.96
N MET A 408 38.23 -45.28 -6.70
CA MET A 408 37.99 -43.93 -6.20
C MET A 408 39.24 -43.06 -6.36
N GLY A 409 39.04 -41.77 -6.59
CA GLY A 409 40.11 -40.78 -6.71
C GLY A 409 40.68 -40.70 -8.13
N ALA A 410 40.19 -41.51 -9.07
CA ALA A 410 40.46 -41.31 -10.48
C ALA A 410 39.91 -39.95 -10.94
N GLU A 411 40.71 -39.23 -11.71
CA GLU A 411 40.33 -37.94 -12.29
C GLU A 411 39.59 -38.20 -13.61
N VAL A 412 38.37 -37.70 -13.73
CA VAL A 412 37.51 -37.87 -14.90
C VAL A 412 37.37 -36.53 -15.60
N LEU A 413 37.98 -36.40 -16.76
CA LEU A 413 37.86 -35.21 -17.60
C LEU A 413 36.82 -35.47 -18.70
N GLN A 414 35.78 -34.65 -18.74
CA GLN A 414 34.81 -34.64 -19.83
C GLN A 414 35.30 -33.74 -20.98
N ASP A 415 35.24 -34.25 -22.21
CA ASP A 415 35.65 -33.49 -23.38
C ASP A 415 34.82 -32.20 -23.51
N GLY A 416 35.50 -31.06 -23.65
CA GLY A 416 34.87 -29.76 -23.91
C GLY A 416 34.43 -28.95 -22.69
N THR A 417 34.39 -29.53 -21.48
CA THR A 417 34.04 -28.78 -20.25
C THR A 417 35.27 -28.24 -19.50
N GLY A 418 36.40 -28.95 -19.58
CA GLY A 418 37.67 -28.54 -18.94
C GLY A 418 37.66 -28.59 -17.41
N GLN A 419 36.58 -29.06 -16.78
CA GLN A 419 36.42 -29.22 -15.34
C GLN A 419 36.62 -30.70 -14.97
N PRO A 420 37.68 -31.07 -14.23
CA PRO A 420 37.88 -32.44 -13.80
C PRO A 420 36.89 -32.81 -12.69
N ALA A 421 36.18 -33.91 -12.88
CA ALA A 421 35.38 -34.56 -11.85
C ALA A 421 36.20 -35.66 -11.16
N VAL A 422 35.86 -35.99 -9.92
CA VAL A 422 36.55 -37.04 -9.16
C VAL A 422 35.65 -38.25 -9.02
N MET A 423 36.22 -39.43 -9.25
CA MET A 423 35.52 -40.69 -9.06
C MET A 423 35.31 -40.99 -7.57
N GLY A 424 34.06 -41.23 -7.20
CA GLY A 424 33.64 -41.66 -5.87
C GLY A 424 33.67 -43.18 -5.70
N TYR A 425 32.91 -43.65 -4.71
CA TYR A 425 32.72 -45.08 -4.44
C TYR A 425 31.98 -45.78 -5.60
N ASP A 426 32.21 -47.09 -5.73
CA ASP A 426 31.54 -47.97 -6.72
C ASP A 426 31.66 -47.50 -8.18
N GLY A 427 32.75 -46.81 -8.53
CA GLY A 427 33.00 -46.30 -9.88
C GLY A 427 32.06 -45.16 -10.29
N ARG A 428 31.40 -44.50 -9.33
CA ARG A 428 30.43 -43.43 -9.58
C ARG A 428 31.14 -42.09 -9.76
N VAL A 429 30.75 -41.35 -10.79
CA VAL A 429 31.18 -39.96 -11.01
C VAL A 429 29.97 -39.09 -11.31
N TRP A 430 29.93 -37.92 -10.67
CA TRP A 430 28.92 -36.90 -10.94
C TRP A 430 29.41 -35.99 -12.06
N LEU A 431 28.64 -35.90 -13.14
CA LEU A 431 28.96 -35.08 -14.31
C LEU A 431 27.84 -34.08 -14.58
N THR A 432 28.22 -32.88 -15.03
CA THR A 432 27.33 -31.76 -15.37
C THR A 432 27.60 -31.31 -16.81
N ASP A 433 26.75 -30.44 -17.36
CA ASP A 433 26.83 -29.96 -18.74
C ASP A 433 26.92 -31.08 -19.79
N LEU A 434 26.16 -32.16 -19.57
CA LEU A 434 26.13 -33.32 -20.45
C LEU A 434 25.52 -32.99 -21.82
N SER A 435 26.22 -33.41 -22.87
CA SER A 435 25.74 -33.42 -24.26
C SER A 435 25.02 -34.75 -24.57
N PRO A 436 24.27 -34.87 -25.69
CA PRO A 436 23.62 -36.14 -26.06
C PRO A 436 24.57 -37.33 -26.16
N LYS A 437 25.85 -37.06 -26.47
CA LYS A 437 26.95 -38.02 -26.43
C LYS A 437 28.13 -37.39 -25.72
N ASN A 438 28.71 -38.10 -24.76
CA ASN A 438 29.81 -37.62 -23.93
C ASN A 438 30.98 -38.58 -24.02
N ASN A 439 32.18 -38.01 -24.11
CA ASN A 439 33.44 -38.72 -24.06
C ASN A 439 34.18 -38.29 -22.80
N LEU A 440 34.78 -39.26 -22.13
CA LEU A 440 35.51 -39.08 -20.89
C LEU A 440 36.93 -39.60 -21.07
N THR A 441 37.89 -38.84 -20.56
CA THR A 441 39.26 -39.28 -20.34
C THR A 441 39.46 -39.46 -18.84
N VAL A 442 39.73 -40.68 -18.40
CA VAL A 442 39.89 -41.03 -16.99
C VAL A 442 41.36 -41.29 -16.72
N THR A 443 41.95 -40.52 -15.81
CA THR A 443 43.32 -40.72 -15.32
C THR A 443 43.25 -41.51 -14.02
N LEU A 444 43.79 -42.73 -14.04
CA LEU A 444 43.77 -43.61 -12.88
C LEU A 444 44.81 -43.16 -11.84
N PRO A 445 44.54 -43.37 -10.54
CA PRO A 445 45.51 -43.08 -9.48
C PRO A 445 46.83 -43.84 -9.66
N GLU A 446 47.87 -43.38 -8.97
CA GLU A 446 49.16 -44.10 -8.84
C GLU A 446 49.89 -44.38 -10.17
N GLY A 447 49.58 -43.63 -11.24
CA GLY A 447 50.25 -43.80 -12.54
C GLY A 447 49.82 -45.07 -13.29
N LEU A 448 48.67 -45.64 -12.94
CA LEU A 448 48.08 -46.84 -13.57
C LEU A 448 47.58 -46.60 -15.02
N GLY A 449 47.77 -45.40 -15.56
CA GLY A 449 47.48 -45.03 -16.94
C GLY A 449 46.20 -44.22 -17.12
N THR A 450 45.81 -44.03 -18.37
CA THR A 450 44.61 -43.31 -18.79
C THR A 450 43.71 -44.26 -19.58
N CYS A 451 42.39 -44.18 -19.37
CA CYS A 451 41.41 -44.91 -20.16
C CYS A 451 40.33 -43.96 -20.70
N HIS A 452 39.66 -44.37 -21.77
CA HIS A 452 38.61 -43.59 -22.40
C HIS A 452 37.26 -44.29 -22.33
N ALA A 453 36.22 -43.53 -22.01
CA ALA A 453 34.85 -44.02 -21.96
C ALA A 453 33.92 -43.08 -22.75
N SER A 454 32.86 -43.63 -23.33
CA SER A 454 31.83 -42.84 -24.00
C SER A 454 30.45 -43.35 -23.64
N PHE A 455 29.50 -42.45 -23.47
CA PHE A 455 28.10 -42.80 -23.17
C PHE A 455 27.14 -41.78 -23.79
N ASP A 456 25.93 -42.24 -24.04
CA ASP A 456 24.83 -41.38 -24.49
C ASP A 456 24.05 -40.86 -23.28
N TYR A 457 23.63 -39.60 -23.34
CA TYR A 457 22.80 -38.96 -22.32
C TYR A 457 21.49 -38.51 -22.92
N LYS A 458 20.40 -38.81 -22.22
CA LYS A 458 19.08 -38.29 -22.52
C LYS A 458 18.53 -37.62 -21.26
N PRO A 459 18.15 -36.33 -21.32
CA PRO A 459 17.53 -35.65 -20.18
C PRO A 459 16.27 -36.38 -19.73
N VAL A 460 16.13 -36.60 -18.42
CA VAL A 460 14.91 -37.13 -17.82
C VAL A 460 14.30 -35.99 -16.98
N PRO A 461 13.16 -35.41 -17.39
CA PRO A 461 12.58 -34.29 -16.68
C PRO A 461 12.28 -34.64 -15.22
N GLY A 462 12.76 -33.82 -14.30
CA GLY A 462 12.47 -33.96 -12.87
C GLY A 462 13.34 -34.98 -12.13
N SER A 463 14.34 -35.56 -12.80
CA SER A 463 15.30 -36.45 -12.15
C SER A 463 16.71 -36.23 -12.70
N ILE A 464 17.69 -36.63 -11.89
CA ILE A 464 19.04 -36.82 -12.40
C ILE A 464 19.22 -38.31 -12.65
N PRO A 465 19.40 -38.75 -13.92
CA PRO A 465 19.55 -40.17 -14.21
C PRO A 465 20.87 -40.71 -13.66
N GLU A 466 20.81 -41.97 -13.25
CA GLU A 466 21.99 -42.79 -13.02
C GLU A 466 22.24 -43.64 -14.26
N ILE A 467 23.42 -43.47 -14.87
CA ILE A 467 23.82 -44.20 -16.08
C ILE A 467 24.78 -45.30 -15.65
N GLY A 468 24.27 -46.53 -15.58
CA GLY A 468 25.04 -47.71 -15.20
C GLY A 468 24.88 -48.87 -16.18
N GLY A 469 25.74 -49.88 -16.04
CA GLY A 469 25.56 -51.17 -16.73
C GLY A 469 26.10 -51.28 -18.15
N GLY A 470 26.97 -50.37 -18.60
CA GLY A 470 27.56 -50.47 -19.95
C GLY A 470 28.62 -49.44 -20.33
N VAL A 471 28.99 -48.52 -19.44
CA VAL A 471 30.01 -47.50 -19.71
C VAL A 471 31.39 -48.05 -19.35
N ILE A 472 32.00 -48.75 -20.32
CA ILE A 472 33.29 -49.41 -20.16
C ILE A 472 34.42 -48.42 -20.51
N CYS A 473 35.36 -48.26 -19.59
CA CYS A 473 36.61 -47.53 -19.84
C CYS A 473 37.62 -48.46 -20.50
N LYS A 474 38.11 -48.08 -21.69
CA LYS A 474 39.03 -48.85 -22.51
C LYS A 474 40.42 -48.25 -22.59
#